data_AF-A0A846PME4-F1
#
_entry.id   AF-A0A846PME4-F1
#
_cell.length_a   1.000
_cell.length_b   1.000
_cell.length_c   1.000
_cell.angle_alpha   90.00
_cell.angle_beta   90.00
_cell.angle_gamma   90.00
#
_symmetry.space_group_name_H-M   'P 1'
#
loop_
_entity.id
_entity.type
_entity.pdbx_description
1 polymer ?
#
loop_
_entity_poly.entity_id
_entity_poly.type
_entity_poly.pdbx_seq_one_letter_code
_entity_poly.pdbx_strand_id
1 'polypeptide(L)'
;MIKNVSNDKAFWFCTSSGFTGKIAHNLSEFSECLKTVPVESLEFHLRDNKNDFEAWLKGTMDEPKFAASMKRIKKKNIRGDALRDSINRLSKKIAKSA
;
A
#
# COMPACT_ATOMS: atom_id res chain seq x y z
N MET A 1 14.12 -14.37 6.08
CA MET A 1 13.02 -14.54 7.05
C MET A 1 12.06 -13.37 6.85
N ILE A 2 10.77 -13.63 6.62
CA ILE A 2 9.79 -12.58 6.34
C ILE A 2 9.44 -11.88 7.65
N LYS A 3 9.54 -10.55 7.69
CA LYS A 3 9.06 -9.74 8.83
C LYS A 3 7.53 -9.74 8.82
N ASN A 4 6.92 -10.24 9.89
CA ASN A 4 5.48 -10.30 10.07
C ASN A 4 5.06 -9.49 11.30
N VAL A 5 3.92 -8.82 11.24
CA VAL A 5 3.38 -8.03 12.36
C VAL A 5 2.02 -8.55 12.83
N SER A 6 1.65 -8.25 14.07
CA SER A 6 0.34 -8.56 14.65
C SER A 6 -0.77 -7.66 14.08
N ASN A 7 -2.03 -8.04 14.31
CA ASN A 7 -3.21 -7.35 13.76
C ASN A 7 -3.29 -5.85 14.07
N ASP A 8 -2.83 -5.43 15.26
CA ASP A 8 -2.78 -4.02 15.70
C ASP A 8 -1.81 -3.17 14.85
N LYS A 9 -0.87 -3.81 14.16
CA LYS A 9 0.13 -3.17 13.30
C LYS A 9 -0.04 -3.50 11.82
N ALA A 10 -0.93 -4.42 11.48
CA ALA A 10 -1.18 -4.82 10.09
C ALA A 10 -1.75 -3.66 9.26
N PHE A 11 -1.59 -3.75 7.94
CA PHE A 11 -2.25 -2.81 7.03
C PHE A 11 -3.66 -3.29 6.70
N TRP A 12 -4.66 -2.53 7.14
CA TRP A 12 -6.06 -2.80 6.84
C TRP A 12 -6.49 -2.00 5.61
N PHE A 13 -6.83 -2.71 4.53
CA PHE A 13 -7.28 -2.06 3.30
C PHE A 13 -8.76 -1.68 3.41
N CYS A 14 -9.05 -0.39 3.28
CA CYS A 14 -10.39 0.17 3.39
C CYS A 14 -10.74 1.02 2.17
N THR A 15 -12.03 1.23 1.94
CA THR A 15 -12.57 2.27 1.06
C THR A 15 -13.34 3.30 1.89
N SER A 16 -14.01 4.24 1.22
CA SER A 16 -14.95 5.15 1.88
C SER A 16 -16.11 4.42 2.57
N SER A 17 -16.45 3.22 2.08
CA SER A 17 -17.55 2.38 2.59
C SER A 17 -17.13 1.39 3.69
N GLY A 18 -15.85 1.37 4.06
CA GLY A 18 -15.32 0.53 5.14
C GLY A 18 -14.30 -0.50 4.69
N PHE A 19 -14.15 -1.56 5.49
CA PHE A 19 -13.11 -2.57 5.29
C PHE A 19 -13.35 -3.44 4.05
N THR A 20 -12.30 -3.71 3.28
CA THR A 20 -12.39 -4.51 2.04
C THR A 20 -12.34 -6.02 2.26
N GLY A 21 -12.11 -6.48 3.49
CA GLY A 21 -11.80 -7.89 3.77
C GLY A 21 -10.33 -8.26 3.54
N LYS A 22 -9.47 -7.30 3.16
CA LYS A 22 -8.05 -7.53 2.88
C LYS A 22 -7.15 -6.88 3.93
N ILE A 23 -6.28 -7.69 4.52
CA ILE A 23 -5.30 -7.30 5.53
C ILE A 23 -3.92 -7.77 5.09
N ALA A 24 -2.88 -7.01 5.42
CA ALA A 24 -1.50 -7.40 5.18
C ALA A 24 -0.65 -7.27 6.44
N HIS A 25 -0.02 -8.36 6.83
CA HIS A 25 0.85 -8.46 8.01
C HIS A 25 2.34 -8.36 7.64
N ASN A 26 2.65 -8.43 6.34
CA ASN A 26 4.00 -8.38 5.82
C ASN A 26 4.03 -7.78 4.40
N LEU A 27 5.23 -7.57 3.86
CA LEU A 27 5.40 -6.95 2.53
C LEU A 27 4.89 -7.82 1.38
N SER A 28 4.93 -9.15 1.53
CA SER A 28 4.43 -10.08 0.52
C SER A 28 2.91 -9.98 0.40
N GLU A 29 2.19 -10.10 1.52
CA GLU A 29 0.73 -9.90 1.58
C GLU A 29 0.33 -8.51 1.12
N PHE A 30 1.07 -7.48 1.52
CA PHE A 30 0.81 -6.11 1.10
C PHE A 30 0.93 -5.95 -0.41
N SER A 31 1.98 -6.51 -1.00
CA SER A 31 2.19 -6.52 -2.46
C SER A 31 1.05 -7.20 -3.21
N GLU A 32 0.53 -8.33 -2.71
CA GLU A 32 -0.60 -9.02 -3.33
C GLU A 32 -1.92 -8.26 -3.16
N CYS A 33 -2.15 -7.67 -1.99
CA CYS A 33 -3.32 -6.83 -1.75
C CYS A 33 -3.34 -5.62 -2.69
N LEU A 34 -2.20 -4.95 -2.90
CA LEU A 34 -2.08 -3.82 -3.83
C LEU A 34 -2.50 -4.15 -5.27
N LYS A 35 -2.44 -5.42 -5.70
CA LYS A 35 -2.89 -5.85 -7.03
C LYS A 35 -4.38 -6.12 -7.10
N THR A 36 -5.00 -6.50 -5.98
CA THR A 36 -6.32 -7.15 -5.96
C THR A 36 -7.42 -6.33 -5.30
N VAL A 37 -7.10 -5.42 -4.37
CA VAL A 37 -8.10 -4.52 -3.75
C VAL A 37 -8.74 -3.61 -4.79
N PRO A 38 -9.98 -3.12 -4.61
CA PRO A 38 -10.59 -2.12 -5.49
C PRO A 38 -9.72 -0.87 -5.63
N VAL A 39 -9.80 -0.19 -6.78
CA VAL A 39 -8.98 1.03 -7.02
C VAL A 39 -9.35 2.15 -6.06
N GLU A 40 -10.62 2.21 -5.66
CA GLU A 40 -11.10 3.12 -4.62
C GLU A 40 -10.33 2.96 -3.31
N SER A 41 -9.91 1.75 -2.94
CA SER A 41 -9.11 1.53 -1.73
C SER A 41 -7.71 2.14 -1.85
N LEU A 42 -7.10 2.05 -3.05
CA LEU A 42 -5.80 2.68 -3.31
C LEU A 42 -5.89 4.20 -3.21
N GLU A 43 -6.94 4.79 -3.78
CA GLU A 43 -7.20 6.23 -3.73
C GLU A 43 -7.49 6.70 -2.31
N PHE A 44 -8.32 5.94 -1.57
CA PHE A 44 -8.65 6.20 -0.18
C PHE A 44 -7.40 6.31 0.70
N HIS A 45 -6.45 5.39 0.55
CA HIS A 45 -5.19 5.39 1.30
C HIS A 45 -4.16 6.41 0.82
N LEU A 46 -4.36 7.00 -0.36
CA LEU A 46 -3.52 8.06 -0.96
C LEU A 46 -4.15 9.47 -0.94
N ARG A 47 -5.23 9.67 -0.19
CA ARG A 47 -6.00 10.93 -0.10
C ARG A 47 -5.16 12.17 0.26
N ASP A 48 -5.63 13.36 -0.11
CA ASP A 48 -4.84 14.60 -0.14
C ASP A 48 -3.98 14.88 1.10
N ASN A 49 -4.54 14.77 2.30
CA ASN A 49 -3.83 15.04 3.54
C ASN A 49 -3.07 13.83 4.14
N LYS A 50 -3.17 12.63 3.57
CA LYS A 50 -2.62 11.42 4.17
C LYS A 50 -2.04 10.43 3.16
N ASN A 51 -1.01 9.68 3.55
CA ASN A 51 -0.49 8.59 2.75
C ASN A 51 -0.30 7.40 3.68
N ASP A 52 -1.35 6.61 3.84
CA ASP A 52 -1.37 5.49 4.77
C ASP A 52 -0.30 4.46 4.39
N PHE A 53 -0.09 4.24 3.08
CA PHE A 53 0.94 3.33 2.58
C PHE A 53 2.36 3.79 2.95
N GLU A 54 2.69 5.07 2.74
CA GLU A 54 4.00 5.63 3.12
C GLU A 54 4.23 5.53 4.63
N ALA A 55 3.22 5.86 5.44
CA ALA A 55 3.31 5.82 6.89
C ALA A 55 3.56 4.39 7.38
N TRP A 56 2.84 3.40 6.87
CA TRP A 56 3.01 2.00 7.27
C TRP A 56 4.33 1.40 6.79
N LEU A 57 4.70 1.64 5.53
CA LEU A 57 5.98 1.15 4.98
C LEU A 57 7.16 1.69 5.79
N LYS A 58 7.17 2.99 6.10
CA LYS A 58 8.26 3.61 6.87
C LYS A 58 8.21 3.25 8.35
N GLY A 59 7.04 3.37 8.98
CA GLY A 59 6.90 3.28 10.45
C GLY A 59 6.77 1.87 10.98
N THR A 60 6.14 0.96 10.23
CA THR A 60 5.91 -0.42 10.66
C THR A 60 6.90 -1.38 10.01
N MET A 61 7.08 -1.27 8.69
CA MET A 61 7.89 -2.22 7.94
C MET A 61 9.38 -1.88 7.88
N ASP A 62 9.76 -0.63 8.20
CA ASP A 62 11.12 -0.10 8.07
C ASP A 62 11.63 -0.11 6.62
N GLU A 63 10.75 0.28 5.70
CA GLU A 63 10.97 0.30 4.25
C GLU A 63 10.95 1.73 3.67
N PRO A 64 11.94 2.59 4.00
CA PRO A 64 11.94 3.99 3.58
C PRO A 64 12.03 4.15 2.05
N LYS A 65 12.65 3.20 1.34
CA LYS A 65 12.75 3.23 -0.13
C LYS A 65 11.40 3.05 -0.82
N PHE A 66 10.56 2.14 -0.33
CA PHE A 66 9.21 1.94 -0.84
C PHE A 66 8.27 3.05 -0.41
N ALA A 67 8.40 3.55 0.83
CA ALA A 67 7.67 4.71 1.31
C ALA A 67 7.90 5.95 0.42
N ALA A 68 9.15 6.25 0.08
CA ALA A 68 9.49 7.34 -0.84
C ALA A 68 8.90 7.14 -2.25
N SER A 69 8.77 5.89 -2.70
CA SER A 69 8.14 5.56 -3.98
C SER A 69 6.62 5.81 -3.95
N MET A 70 5.94 5.43 -2.87
CA MET A 70 4.53 5.76 -2.65
C MET A 70 4.31 7.27 -2.59
N LYS A 71 5.18 8.02 -1.91
CA LYS A 71 5.15 9.49 -1.88
C LYS A 71 5.20 10.10 -3.29
N ARG A 72 6.07 9.57 -4.17
CA ARG A 72 6.16 10.02 -5.57
C ARG A 72 4.91 9.66 -6.37
N ILE A 73 4.32 8.48 -6.16
CA ILE A 73 3.06 8.09 -6.81
C ILE A 73 1.95 9.06 -6.39
N LYS A 74 1.78 9.32 -5.09
CA LYS A 74 0.79 10.27 -4.57
C LYS A 74 0.92 11.65 -5.21
N LYS A 75 2.15 12.19 -5.31
CA LYS A 75 2.42 13.50 -5.90
C LYS A 75 1.97 13.64 -7.37
N LYS A 76 1.82 12.54 -8.10
CA LYS A 76 1.32 12.57 -9.48
C LYS A 76 -0.19 12.83 -9.56
N ASN A 77 -0.91 12.68 -8.44
CA ASN A 77 -2.36 12.85 -8.34
C ASN A 77 -3.15 12.11 -9.44
N ILE A 78 -2.68 10.93 -9.81
CA ILE A 78 -3.33 10.05 -10.80
C ILE A 78 -4.37 9.17 -10.10
N ARG A 79 -5.41 8.79 -10.84
CA ARG A 79 -6.58 8.03 -10.37
C ARG A 79 -6.90 6.86 -11.30
N GLY A 80 -7.81 5.99 -10.88
CA GLY A 80 -8.28 4.85 -11.66
C GLY A 80 -7.14 3.93 -12.14
N ASP A 81 -7.24 3.46 -13.38
CA ASP A 81 -6.29 2.49 -13.93
C ASP A 81 -4.84 3.00 -13.99
N ALA A 82 -4.65 4.30 -14.26
CA ALA A 82 -3.30 4.90 -14.26
C ALA A 82 -2.63 4.82 -12.88
N LEU A 83 -3.42 4.98 -11.80
CA LEU A 83 -2.96 4.76 -10.44
C LEU A 83 -2.63 3.29 -10.19
N ARG A 84 -3.55 2.38 -10.57
CA ARG A 84 -3.35 0.93 -10.46
C ARG A 84 -2.03 0.50 -11.10
N ASP A 85 -1.75 0.96 -12.32
CA ASP A 85 -0.53 0.59 -13.04
C ASP A 85 0.73 1.07 -12.34
N SER A 86 0.70 2.29 -11.79
CA SER A 86 1.83 2.84 -11.04
C SER A 86 2.10 2.06 -9.75
N ILE A 87 1.04 1.66 -9.06
CA ILE A 87 1.12 0.84 -7.85
C ILE A 87 1.55 -0.59 -8.19
N ASN A 88 1.04 -1.20 -9.26
CA ASN A 88 1.43 -2.55 -9.70
C ASN A 88 2.93 -2.64 -10.04
N ARG A 89 3.49 -1.60 -10.68
CA ARG A 89 4.95 -1.52 -10.91
C ARG A 89 5.74 -1.49 -9.60
N LEU A 90 5.23 -0.84 -8.56
CA LEU A 90 5.87 -0.79 -7.25
C LEU A 90 5.67 -2.09 -6.46
N SER A 91 4.48 -2.67 -6.48
CA SER A 91 4.16 -3.98 -5.89
C SER A 91 5.12 -5.06 -6.40
N LYS A 92 5.40 -5.13 -7.71
CA LYS A 92 6.42 -6.05 -8.27
C LYS A 92 7.83 -5.85 -7.71
N LYS A 93 8.19 -4.63 -7.28
CA LYS A 93 9.49 -4.36 -6.64
C LYS A 93 9.47 -4.78 -5.17
N ILE A 94 8.37 -4.51 -4.46
CA ILE A 94 8.17 -4.95 -3.08
C ILE A 94 8.25 -6.48 -2.99
N ALA A 95 7.53 -7.20 -3.87
CA ALA A 95 7.55 -8.67 -3.90
C ALA A 95 8.94 -9.28 -4.10
N LYS A 96 9.84 -8.60 -4.82
CA LYS A 96 11.21 -9.06 -5.05
C LYS A 96 12.15 -8.82 -3.87
N SER A 97 11.75 -7.97 -2.93
CA SER A 97 12.53 -7.64 -1.73
C SER A 97 11.94 -8.24 -0.46
N ALA A 98 10.76 -8.88 -0.57
CA ALA A 98 10.04 -9.52 0.52
C ALA A 98 10.48 -10.98 0.75
#